data_AF-A0A6C0HK94-F1
#
_entry.id   AF-A0A6C0HK94-F1
#
_cell.length_a   1.000
_cell.length_b   1.000
_cell.length_c   1.000
_cell.angle_alpha   90.00
_cell.angle_beta   90.00
_cell.angle_gamma   90.00
#
_symmetry.space_group_name_H-M   'P 1'
#
loop_
_entity.id
_entity.type
_entity.pdbx_description
1 polymer ?
#
loop_
_entity_poly.entity_id
_entity_poly.type
_entity_poly.pdbx_seq_one_letter_code
_entity_poly.pdbx_strand_id
1 'polypeptide(L)'
;MQFTMDYEILVYENNSMYDTRTANSGNVLDVFLDTCRQYVNPEYVNQDSTEFHSSNKFVSYADRSGNDKPMLVILIGTITDEMVVAIQDGLKKMYTHFCEDCGKEMVFLRTGVLVCNRC
;
A
#
# COMPACT_ATOMS: atom_id res chain seq x y z
N MET A 1 17.80 -12.84 25.39
CA MET A 1 17.79 -12.01 24.17
C MET A 1 16.39 -12.07 23.60
N GLN A 2 15.73 -10.92 23.52
CA GLN A 2 14.30 -10.81 23.27
C GLN A 2 14.11 -10.47 21.79
N PHE A 3 13.50 -11.37 21.02
CA PHE A 3 13.17 -11.13 19.62
C PHE A 3 11.90 -10.27 19.57
N THR A 4 12.03 -8.95 19.36
CA THR A 4 10.90 -8.09 19.03
C THR A 4 10.75 -8.04 17.51
N MET A 5 10.30 -9.15 16.92
CA MET A 5 9.74 -9.16 15.58
C MET A 5 8.23 -9.03 15.75
N ASP A 6 7.67 -7.86 15.45
CA ASP A 6 6.25 -7.56 15.71
C ASP A 6 5.38 -7.85 14.47
N TYR A 7 5.97 -7.78 13.27
CA TYR A 7 5.26 -7.89 12.00
C TYR A 7 6.06 -8.63 10.92
N GLU A 8 5.34 -9.36 10.08
CA GLU A 8 5.86 -10.03 8.88
C GLU A 8 5.19 -9.45 7.63
N ILE A 9 5.94 -9.30 6.55
CA ILE A 9 5.41 -8.85 5.26
C ILE A 9 5.75 -9.91 4.22
N LEU A 10 4.74 -10.47 3.58
CA LEU A 10 4.86 -11.53 2.59
C LEU A 10 4.46 -11.00 1.22
N VAL A 11 5.22 -11.34 0.19
CA VAL A 11 4.92 -11.01 -1.20
C VAL A 11 4.66 -12.31 -1.94
N TYR A 12 3.55 -12.36 -2.66
CA TYR A 12 3.18 -13.49 -3.52
C TYR A 12 3.09 -13.03 -4.96
N GLU A 13 3.62 -13.84 -5.87
CA GLU A 13 3.37 -13.75 -7.30
C GLU A 13 2.45 -14.92 -7.68
N ASN A 14 1.26 -14.63 -8.21
CA ASN A 14 0.19 -15.60 -8.41
C ASN A 14 -0.23 -16.32 -7.10
N ASN A 15 0.48 -17.39 -6.74
CA ASN A 15 0.28 -18.17 -5.51
C ASN A 15 1.60 -18.66 -4.90
N SER A 16 2.74 -18.21 -5.42
CA SER A 16 4.06 -18.58 -4.93
C SER A 16 4.61 -17.45 -4.10
N MET A 17 5.11 -17.78 -2.90
CA MET A 17 5.82 -16.82 -2.07
C MET A 17 7.08 -16.36 -2.82
N TYR A 18 7.15 -15.05 -3.06
CA TYR A 18 8.18 -14.40 -3.89
C TYR A 18 9.24 -13.70 -3.03
N ASP A 19 8.81 -12.95 -2.01
CA ASP A 19 9.69 -12.25 -1.07
C ASP A 19 9.07 -12.25 0.33
N THR A 20 9.93 -12.08 1.35
CA THR A 20 9.52 -11.99 2.75
C THR A 20 10.37 -10.95 3.47
N ARG A 21 9.71 -10.11 4.26
CA ARG A 21 10.35 -9.07 5.07
C ARG A 21 9.80 -9.09 6.48
N THR A 22 10.56 -8.52 7.40
CA THR A 22 10.14 -8.33 8.79
C THR A 22 10.23 -6.86 9.15
N ALA A 23 9.34 -6.43 10.05
CA ALA A 23 9.32 -5.07 10.56
C ALA A 23 8.96 -5.05 12.05
N ASN A 24 9.34 -3.97 12.72
CA ASN A 24 8.90 -3.71 14.09
C ASN A 24 7.80 -2.65 14.09
N SER A 25 7.12 -2.50 15.22
CA SER A 25 6.06 -1.50 15.40
C SER A 25 6.48 -0.05 15.07
N GLY A 26 7.76 0.29 15.19
CA GLY A 26 8.27 1.63 14.91
C GLY A 26 8.43 1.98 13.43
N ASN A 27 8.52 0.99 12.53
CA ASN A 27 8.73 1.23 11.10
C ASN A 27 7.83 0.41 10.17
N VAL A 28 6.91 -0.39 10.71
CA VAL A 28 6.04 -1.30 9.93
C VAL A 28 5.28 -0.60 8.80
N LEU A 29 4.78 0.61 9.04
CA LEU A 29 4.03 1.36 8.03
C LEU A 29 4.90 1.67 6.81
N ASP A 30 6.09 2.23 7.03
CA ASP A 30 7.01 2.61 5.96
C ASP A 30 7.48 1.39 5.17
N VAL A 31 7.87 0.32 5.88
CA VAL A 31 8.33 -0.92 5.23
C VAL A 31 7.22 -1.56 4.41
N PHE A 32 5.97 -1.56 4.89
CA PHE A 32 4.84 -2.08 4.14
C PHE A 32 4.54 -1.24 2.89
N LEU A 33 4.47 0.07 3.01
CA LEU A 33 4.19 0.96 1.87
C LEU A 33 5.28 0.92 0.81
N ASP A 34 6.56 0.85 1.21
CA ASP A 34 7.67 0.69 0.27
C ASP A 34 7.62 -0.67 -0.43
N THR A 35 7.23 -1.73 0.28
CA THR A 35 7.03 -3.06 -0.32
C THR A 35 5.88 -3.02 -1.32
N CYS A 36 4.77 -2.38 -0.99
CA CYS A 36 3.67 -2.14 -1.93
C CYS A 36 4.14 -1.36 -3.16
N ARG A 37 4.90 -0.28 -3.01
CA ARG A 37 5.41 0.49 -4.16
C ARG A 37 6.36 -0.32 -5.04
N GLN A 38 7.17 -1.19 -4.45
CA GLN A 38 8.09 -2.02 -5.19
C GLN A 38 7.38 -3.10 -6.02
N TYR A 39 6.34 -3.73 -5.48
CA TYR A 39 5.71 -4.91 -6.10
C TYR A 39 4.35 -4.64 -6.75
N VAL A 40 3.60 -3.66 -6.25
CA VAL A 40 2.37 -3.11 -6.84
C VAL A 40 2.70 -1.69 -7.30
N ASN A 41 3.58 -1.61 -8.31
CA ASN A 41 4.14 -0.33 -8.74
C ASN A 41 3.06 0.57 -9.36
N PRO A 42 2.78 1.76 -8.79
CA PRO A 42 1.75 2.68 -9.26
C PRO A 42 2.02 3.25 -10.67
N GLU A 43 3.24 3.12 -11.21
CA GLU A 43 3.56 3.47 -12.60
C GLU A 43 2.94 2.50 -13.61
N TYR A 44 2.68 1.25 -13.21
CA TYR A 44 2.20 0.18 -14.09
C TYR A 44 0.82 -0.37 -13.70
N VAL A 45 0.43 -0.21 -12.44
CA VAL A 45 -0.86 -0.68 -11.91
C VAL A 45 -1.74 0.54 -11.68
N ASN A 46 -2.97 0.53 -12.21
CA ASN A 46 -3.94 1.58 -11.89
C ASN A 46 -4.52 1.34 -10.50
N GLN A 47 -4.75 2.40 -9.71
CA GLN A 47 -5.39 2.33 -8.41
C GLN A 47 -6.72 1.56 -8.45
N ASP A 48 -7.55 1.77 -9.48
CA ASP A 48 -8.84 1.08 -9.64
C ASP A 48 -8.69 -0.43 -9.92
N SER A 49 -7.50 -0.83 -10.33
CA SER A 49 -7.11 -2.23 -10.53
C SER A 49 -6.40 -2.81 -9.31
N THR A 50 -6.50 -2.17 -8.14
CA THR A 50 -5.96 -2.70 -6.89
C THR A 50 -7.04 -3.06 -5.90
N GLU A 51 -6.72 -3.97 -4.99
CA GLU A 51 -7.61 -4.39 -3.92
C GLU A 51 -6.93 -4.30 -2.57
N PHE A 52 -7.68 -3.78 -1.59
CA PHE A 52 -7.26 -3.65 -0.21
C PHE A 52 -8.19 -4.45 0.70
N HIS A 53 -7.63 -5.31 1.55
CA HIS A 53 -8.36 -5.99 2.62
C HIS A 53 -7.66 -5.81 3.94
N SER A 54 -8.43 -5.79 5.03
CA SER A 54 -7.88 -5.69 6.38
C SER A 54 -8.69 -6.51 7.38
N SER A 55 -8.01 -6.97 8.41
CA SER A 55 -8.54 -7.58 9.63
C SER A 55 -7.67 -7.15 10.81
N ASN A 56 -8.01 -7.58 12.02
CA ASN A 56 -7.15 -7.36 13.20
C ASN A 56 -5.84 -8.17 13.20
N LYS A 57 -5.63 -9.05 12.21
CA LYS A 57 -4.44 -9.92 12.09
C LYS A 57 -3.60 -9.67 10.84
N PHE A 58 -4.18 -9.08 9.81
CA PHE A 58 -3.45 -8.79 8.59
C PHE A 58 -4.06 -7.65 7.80
N VAL A 59 -3.24 -7.06 6.93
CA VAL A 59 -3.64 -6.18 5.85
C VAL A 59 -3.06 -6.74 4.56
N SER A 60 -3.82 -6.70 3.47
CA SER A 60 -3.33 -7.13 2.16
C SER A 60 -3.61 -6.09 1.10
N TYR A 61 -2.66 -5.94 0.18
CA TYR A 61 -2.77 -5.08 -0.99
C TYR A 61 -2.38 -5.87 -2.24
N ALA A 62 -3.27 -5.91 -3.24
CA ALA A 62 -3.11 -6.76 -4.41
C ALA A 62 -3.30 -5.99 -5.72
N ASP A 63 -2.50 -6.35 -6.73
CA ASP A 63 -2.75 -6.05 -8.14
C ASP A 63 -3.81 -7.01 -8.70
N ARG A 64 -4.88 -6.45 -9.25
CA ARG A 64 -5.99 -7.16 -9.93
C ARG A 64 -6.16 -6.74 -11.39
N SER A 65 -5.18 -6.08 -11.99
CA SER A 65 -5.21 -5.64 -13.39
C SER A 65 -5.35 -6.79 -14.41
N GLY A 66 -5.18 -8.05 -13.99
CA GLY A 66 -5.26 -9.22 -14.86
C GLY A 66 -4.01 -9.42 -15.73
N ASN A 67 -2.91 -8.71 -15.41
CA ASN A 67 -1.60 -8.93 -16.02
C ASN A 67 -1.06 -10.33 -15.67
N ASP A 68 -0.07 -10.81 -16.43
CA ASP A 68 0.52 -12.17 -16.32
C ASP A 68 1.11 -12.51 -14.92
N LYS A 69 1.25 -11.53 -14.02
CA LYS A 69 1.94 -11.63 -12.74
C LYS A 69 1.27 -10.75 -11.66
N PRO A 70 0.04 -11.08 -11.21
CA PRO A 70 -0.58 -10.36 -10.10
C PRO A 70 0.30 -10.50 -8.86
N MET A 71 0.61 -9.36 -8.24
CA MET A 71 1.37 -9.28 -7.00
C MET A 71 0.44 -9.03 -5.82
N LEU A 72 0.64 -9.80 -4.75
CA LEU A 72 -0.07 -9.64 -3.49
C LEU A 72 0.93 -9.41 -2.38
N VAL A 73 0.77 -8.30 -1.66
CA VAL A 73 1.57 -7.96 -0.48
C VAL A 73 0.69 -8.10 0.76
N ILE A 74 1.13 -8.86 1.75
CA ILE A 74 0.39 -9.12 3.00
C ILE A 74 1.26 -8.70 4.18
N LEU A 75 0.76 -7.78 5.01
CA LEU A 75 1.28 -7.48 6.34
C LEU A 75 0.56 -8.34 7.37
N ILE A 76 1.29 -9.10 8.18
CA ILE A 76 0.79 -9.97 9.24
C ILE A 76 1.28 -9.44 10.59
N GLY A 77 0.38 -9.33 11.57
CA GLY A 77 0.70 -8.90 12.93
C GLY A 77 -0.53 -8.44 13.70
N THR A 78 -0.36 -7.59 14.71
CA THR A 78 -1.51 -6.96 15.39
C THR A 78 -1.86 -5.67 14.66
N ILE A 79 -3.00 -5.65 13.98
CA ILE A 79 -3.44 -4.53 13.16
C ILE A 79 -4.52 -3.75 13.91
N THR A 80 -4.28 -2.45 14.11
CA THR A 80 -5.23 -1.51 14.70
C THR A 80 -5.97 -0.72 13.63
N ASP A 81 -7.13 -0.15 13.95
CA ASP A 81 -7.89 0.70 13.03
C ASP A 81 -7.06 1.94 12.60
N GLU A 82 -6.26 2.50 13.50
CA GLU A 82 -5.35 3.62 13.19
C GLU A 82 -4.30 3.22 12.14
N MET A 83 -3.74 2.01 12.24
CA MET A 83 -2.81 1.49 11.23
C MET A 83 -3.51 1.29 9.88
N VAL A 84 -4.75 0.77 9.87
CA VAL A 84 -5.51 0.59 8.63
C VAL A 84 -5.71 1.92 7.92
N VAL A 85 -6.14 2.97 8.65
CA VAL A 85 -6.31 4.31 8.09
C VAL A 85 -4.99 4.86 7.55
N ALA A 86 -3.91 4.75 8.33
CA ALA A 86 -2.59 5.23 7.92
C ALA A 86 -2.07 4.51 6.65
N ILE A 87 -2.29 3.20 6.56
CA ILE A 87 -1.94 2.41 5.37
C ILE A 87 -2.76 2.88 4.16
N GLN A 88 -4.09 2.99 4.29
CA GLN A 88 -4.94 3.41 3.17
C GLN A 88 -4.56 4.80 2.66
N ASP A 89 -4.27 5.74 3.55
CA ASP A 89 -3.81 7.07 3.17
C ASP A 89 -2.42 7.06 2.54
N GLY A 90 -1.51 6.19 3.02
CA GLY A 90 -0.21 5.95 2.41
C GLY A 90 -0.32 5.40 0.98
N LEU A 91 -1.17 4.39 0.78
CA LEU A 91 -1.41 3.78 -0.53
C LEU A 91 -1.99 4.77 -1.53
N LYS A 92 -2.98 5.59 -1.14
CA LYS A 92 -3.55 6.64 -2.02
C LYS A 92 -2.50 7.64 -2.52
N LYS A 93 -1.52 7.96 -1.68
CA LYS A 93 -0.42 8.88 -2.00
C LYS A 93 0.63 8.28 -2.93
N MET A 94 0.60 6.97 -3.18
CA MET A 94 1.49 6.33 -4.15
C MET A 94 1.09 6.66 -5.60
N TYR A 95 -0.17 7.03 -5.83
CA TYR A 95 -0.70 7.30 -7.15
C TYR A 95 -0.69 8.80 -7.47
N THR A 96 -0.35 9.12 -8.72
CA THR A 96 -0.52 10.47 -9.27
C THR A 96 -1.97 10.68 -9.63
N HIS A 97 -2.56 11.76 -9.12
CA HIS A 97 -3.95 12.13 -9.41
C HIS A 97 -3.98 13.31 -10.37
N PHE A 98 -4.90 13.31 -11.32
CA PHE A 98 -5.09 14.40 -12.27
C PHE A 98 -6.47 15.01 -12.11
N CYS A 99 -6.54 16.34 -12.14
CA CYS A 99 -7.79 17.08 -12.06
C CYS A 99 -8.63 16.84 -13.32
N GLU A 100 -9.89 16.43 -13.14
CA GLU A 100 -10.82 16.16 -14.24
C GLU A 100 -11.08 17.40 -15.12
N ASP A 101 -11.12 18.60 -14.52
CA ASP A 101 -11.45 19.85 -15.24
C ASP A 101 -10.30 20.38 -16.11
N CYS A 102 -9.06 20.23 -15.66
CA CYS A 102 -7.91 20.88 -16.31
C CYS A 102 -6.73 19.96 -16.64
N GLY A 103 -6.83 18.67 -16.30
CA GLY A 103 -5.82 17.64 -16.55
C GLY A 103 -4.50 17.87 -15.81
N LYS A 104 -4.45 18.80 -14.83
CA LYS A 104 -3.23 19.07 -14.06
C LYS A 104 -3.12 18.09 -12.90
N GLU A 105 -1.88 17.69 -12.61
CA GLU A 105 -1.55 16.91 -11.43
C GLU A 105 -2.05 17.62 -10.16
N MET A 106 -2.75 16.86 -9.33
CA MET A 106 -3.28 17.29 -8.05
C MET A 106 -2.29 16.94 -6.95
N VAL A 107 -2.29 17.75 -5.89
CA VAL A 107 -1.40 17.56 -4.74
C VAL A 107 -2.20 17.23 -3.49
N PHE A 108 -1.64 16.38 -2.64
CA PHE A 108 -2.18 16.17 -1.30
C PHE A 108 -1.75 17.30 -0.38
N LEU A 109 -2.71 18.00 0.24
CA LEU A 109 -2.45 18.92 1.35
C LEU A 109 -2.02 18.14 2.60
N ARG A 110 -1.44 18.85 3.58
CA ARG A 110 -1.10 18.28 4.90
C ARG A 110 -2.29 17.64 5.61
N THR A 111 -3.51 18.05 5.26
CA THR A 111 -4.77 17.50 5.78
C THR A 111 -5.20 16.20 5.11
N GLY A 112 -4.45 15.68 4.13
CA GLY A 112 -4.83 14.49 3.35
C GLY A 112 -5.85 14.76 2.25
N VAL A 113 -6.25 16.02 2.05
CA VAL A 113 -7.18 16.42 0.99
C VAL A 113 -6.42 16.60 -0.32
N LEU A 114 -6.92 15.97 -1.37
CA LEU A 114 -6.40 16.13 -2.73
C LEU A 114 -6.95 17.44 -3.33
N VAL A 115 -6.07 18.32 -3.81
CA VAL A 115 -6.46 19.62 -4.40
C VAL A 115 -5.80 19.85 -5.75
N CYS A 116 -6.55 20.45 -6.66
CA CYS A 116 -6.00 21.13 -7.82
C CYS A 116 -5.38 22.47 -7.32
N ASN A 117 -4.24 22.89 -7.86
CA ASN A 117 -3.63 24.20 -7.53
C ASN A 117 -4.00 25.29 -8.56
N ARG A 118 -4.83 24.95 -9.54
CA ARG A 118 -5.23 25.81 -10.67
C ARG A 118 -6.73 26.12 -10.66
N CYS A 119 -7.47 25.21 -10.06
CA CYS A 119 -8.87 25.14 -9.72
C CYS A 119 -8.88 24.84 -8.22
#